data_AF-C6W4Y1-F1
#
_entry.id   AF-C6W4Y1-F1
#
_cell.length_a   1.000
_cell.length_b   1.000
_cell.length_c   1.000
_cell.angle_alpha   90.00
_cell.angle_beta   90.00
_cell.angle_gamma   90.00
#
_symmetry.space_group_name_H-M   'P 1'
#
loop_
_entity.id
_entity.type
_entity.pdbx_description
1 polymer ?
#
loop_
_entity_poly.entity_id
_entity_poly.type
_entity_poly.pdbx_seq_one_letter_code
_entity_poly.pdbx_strand_id
1 'polypeptide(L)'
;MAQRKKTAELSEPDIRRILEAGRIKTELDLERISLADRELMHQEKTQPDLRATRKAISDMIVEYESRCWSDENLVTDAKMEESEAAEIQAEREYAFLWKRNMLIIAKLQALSLKQKDLALLLNHSKSYTSELLNGIRPFSTNDLKMIHLLFEIPLTDLIITIPSQETLNRLENAIEKISSLNPKAKTLRETLANRPVAKGLLPDDWFDEDAHEEAGNEEHVYTKLSLSNK
;
A
#
# COMPACT_ATOMS: atom_id res chain seq x y z
N MET A 1 3.38 -25.38 8.79
CA MET A 1 2.92 -24.07 9.30
C MET A 1 3.97 -22.96 9.19
N ALA A 2 5.27 -23.23 9.39
CA ALA A 2 6.33 -22.21 9.33
C ALA A 2 6.55 -21.53 7.95
N GLN A 3 6.32 -22.22 6.84
CA GLN A 3 6.47 -21.63 5.49
C GLN A 3 5.41 -20.59 5.14
N ARG A 4 4.18 -20.70 5.64
CA ARG A 4 3.10 -19.72 5.39
C ARG A 4 3.30 -18.40 6.15
N LYS A 5 3.95 -18.43 7.32
CA LYS A 5 4.34 -17.20 8.04
C LYS A 5 5.42 -16.42 7.29
N LYS A 6 6.41 -17.12 6.70
CA LYS A 6 7.54 -16.49 5.98
C LYS A 6 7.17 -15.78 4.69
N THR A 7 6.12 -16.20 3.98
CA THR A 7 5.66 -15.53 2.75
C THR A 7 4.80 -14.29 3.02
N ALA A 8 4.33 -14.08 4.26
CA ALA A 8 3.43 -12.98 4.62
C ALA A 8 4.16 -11.63 4.80
N GLU A 9 5.44 -11.65 5.17
CA GLU A 9 6.21 -10.44 5.54
C GLU A 9 6.51 -9.47 4.38
N LEU A 10 6.41 -9.93 3.12
CA LEU A 10 6.54 -9.11 1.90
C LEU A 10 5.23 -9.07 1.10
N SER A 11 4.12 -9.52 1.69
CA SER A 11 2.82 -9.44 1.05
C SER A 11 2.35 -8.00 1.07
N GLU A 12 1.90 -7.51 -0.09
CA GLU A 12 1.21 -6.22 -0.18
C GLU A 12 -0.01 -6.19 0.78
N PRO A 13 -0.37 -5.00 1.29
CA PRO A 13 -1.56 -4.84 2.11
C PRO A 13 -2.81 -5.27 1.34
N ASP A 14 -3.67 -6.01 2.02
CA ASP A 14 -4.92 -6.54 1.47
C ASP A 14 -6.07 -6.07 2.36
N ILE A 15 -6.59 -4.89 2.03
CA ILE A 15 -7.69 -4.26 2.76
C ILE A 15 -8.93 -5.14 2.73
N ARG A 16 -9.17 -5.81 1.60
CA ARG A 16 -10.28 -6.74 1.44
C ARG A 16 -10.21 -7.91 2.42
N ARG A 17 -9.02 -8.43 2.73
CA ARG A 17 -8.87 -9.44 3.80
C ARG A 17 -9.24 -8.91 5.18
N ILE A 18 -8.94 -7.65 5.49
CA ILE A 18 -9.29 -7.07 6.78
C ILE A 18 -10.80 -6.85 6.87
N LEU A 19 -11.42 -6.38 5.78
CA LEU A 19 -12.88 -6.29 5.65
C LEU A 19 -13.57 -7.65 5.82
N GLU A 20 -13.05 -8.70 5.18
CA GLU A 20 -13.56 -10.07 5.31
C GLU A 20 -13.39 -10.63 6.73
N ALA A 21 -12.33 -10.21 7.45
CA ALA A 21 -12.14 -10.56 8.85
C ALA A 21 -13.11 -9.83 9.80
N GLY A 22 -13.71 -8.72 9.34
CA GLY A 22 -14.72 -7.93 10.06
C GLY A 22 -14.19 -7.23 11.32
N ARG A 23 -12.87 -7.17 11.52
CA ARG A 23 -12.25 -6.48 12.66
C ARG A 23 -10.79 -6.11 12.39
N ILE A 24 -10.37 -4.96 12.91
CA ILE A 24 -8.98 -4.51 12.94
C ILE A 24 -8.27 -5.19 14.13
N LYS A 25 -7.08 -5.74 13.88
CA LYS A 25 -6.34 -6.55 14.87
C LYS A 25 -5.08 -5.88 15.37
N THR A 26 -4.45 -5.06 14.55
CA THR A 26 -3.14 -4.45 14.81
C THR A 26 -3.18 -2.99 14.42
N GLU A 27 -2.26 -2.21 14.98
CA GLU A 27 -2.13 -0.79 14.66
C GLU A 27 -1.80 -0.59 13.18
N LEU A 28 -0.96 -1.46 12.60
CA LEU A 28 -0.69 -1.44 11.17
C LEU A 28 -1.94 -1.71 10.31
N ASP A 29 -2.87 -2.56 10.76
CA ASP A 29 -4.14 -2.76 10.06
C ASP A 29 -5.02 -1.51 10.14
N LEU A 30 -5.00 -0.80 11.28
CA LEU A 30 -5.70 0.48 11.45
C LEU A 30 -5.19 1.48 10.43
N GLU A 31 -3.88 1.72 10.40
CA GLU A 31 -3.27 2.73 9.53
C GLU A 31 -3.50 2.44 8.04
N ARG A 32 -3.33 1.18 7.63
CA ARG A 32 -3.63 0.76 6.24
C ARG A 32 -5.09 0.99 5.86
N ILE A 33 -6.02 0.69 6.77
CA ILE A 33 -7.44 0.90 6.54
C ILE A 33 -7.79 2.39 6.51
N SER A 34 -7.22 3.19 7.41
CA SER A 34 -7.44 4.63 7.47
C SER A 34 -7.00 5.31 6.16
N LEU A 35 -5.85 4.91 5.60
CA LEU A 35 -5.40 5.38 4.29
C LEU A 35 -6.33 4.93 3.16
N ALA A 36 -6.81 3.68 3.19
CA ALA A 36 -7.78 3.18 2.22
C ALA A 36 -9.14 3.91 2.32
N ASP A 37 -9.60 4.26 3.52
CA ASP A 37 -10.84 5.01 3.75
C ASP A 37 -10.78 6.39 3.08
N ARG A 38 -9.65 7.09 3.24
CA ARG A 38 -9.40 8.39 2.62
C ARG A 38 -9.45 8.31 1.09
N GLU A 39 -8.81 7.31 0.49
CA GLU A 39 -8.84 7.09 -0.95
C GLU A 39 -10.26 6.77 -1.45
N LEU A 40 -10.97 5.88 -0.76
CA LEU A 40 -12.35 5.54 -1.10
C LEU A 40 -13.30 6.74 -0.98
N MET A 41 -13.07 7.65 -0.02
CA MET A 41 -13.85 8.88 0.12
C MET A 41 -13.75 9.75 -1.14
N HIS A 42 -12.56 9.90 -1.72
CA HIS A 42 -12.40 10.64 -2.97
C HIS A 42 -13.14 9.95 -4.12
N GLN A 43 -13.03 8.62 -4.21
CA GLN A 43 -13.63 7.84 -5.29
C GLN A 43 -15.15 7.73 -5.21
N GLU A 44 -15.76 7.75 -4.02
CA GLU A 44 -17.21 7.66 -3.80
C GLU A 44 -17.97 8.77 -4.56
N LYS A 45 -17.35 9.95 -4.72
CA LYS A 45 -17.92 11.06 -5.51
C LYS A 45 -18.29 10.61 -6.94
N THR A 46 -17.56 9.63 -7.48
CA THR A 46 -17.77 9.07 -8.83
C THR A 46 -18.37 7.66 -8.83
N GLN A 47 -18.22 6.91 -7.74
CA GLN A 47 -18.63 5.51 -7.60
C GLN A 47 -19.46 5.33 -6.31
N PRO A 48 -20.78 5.58 -6.35
CA PRO A 48 -21.64 5.55 -5.16
C PRO A 48 -21.74 4.17 -4.48
N ASP A 49 -21.43 3.10 -5.20
CA ASP A 49 -21.38 1.72 -4.71
C ASP A 49 -20.29 1.50 -3.65
N LEU A 50 -19.27 2.35 -3.60
CA LEU A 50 -18.23 2.30 -2.58
C LEU A 50 -18.72 2.76 -1.19
N ARG A 51 -19.88 3.42 -1.10
CA ARG A 51 -20.45 3.93 0.15
C ARG A 51 -20.61 2.85 1.22
N ALA A 52 -21.06 1.66 0.82
CA ALA A 52 -21.27 0.55 1.74
C ALA A 52 -19.94 0.04 2.30
N THR A 53 -18.93 -0.09 1.45
CA THR A 53 -17.57 -0.49 1.84
C THR A 53 -16.95 0.53 2.77
N ARG A 54 -17.05 1.83 2.44
CA ARG A 54 -16.54 2.91 3.29
C ARG A 54 -17.21 2.89 4.66
N LYS A 55 -18.54 2.74 4.72
CA LYS A 55 -19.25 2.64 5.99
C LYS A 55 -18.73 1.47 6.85
N ALA A 56 -18.52 0.30 6.25
CA ALA A 56 -17.96 -0.85 6.97
C ALA A 56 -16.54 -0.57 7.50
N ILE A 57 -15.72 0.15 6.73
CA ILE A 57 -14.40 0.61 7.17
C ILE A 57 -14.53 1.55 8.37
N SER A 58 -15.32 2.62 8.26
CA SER A 58 -15.48 3.58 9.35
C SER A 58 -16.01 2.93 10.63
N ASP A 59 -16.97 2.01 10.53
CA ASP A 59 -17.50 1.28 11.69
C ASP A 59 -16.42 0.43 12.38
N MET A 60 -15.49 -0.16 11.61
CA MET A 60 -14.36 -0.93 12.17
C MET A 60 -13.27 -0.05 12.80
N ILE A 61 -12.96 1.11 12.20
CA ILE A 61 -12.03 2.11 12.76
C ILE A 61 -12.53 2.54 14.14
N VAL A 62 -13.81 2.96 14.22
CA VAL A 62 -14.43 3.40 15.47
C VAL A 62 -14.43 2.28 16.52
N GLU A 63 -14.72 1.03 16.15
CA GLU A 63 -14.63 -0.10 17.08
C GLU A 63 -13.22 -0.25 17.66
N TYR A 64 -12.20 -0.23 16.79
CA TYR A 64 -10.81 -0.40 17.22
C TYR A 64 -10.36 0.74 18.13
N GLU A 65 -10.60 1.99 17.74
CA GLU A 65 -10.28 3.18 18.53
C GLU A 65 -10.98 3.16 19.89
N SER A 66 -12.27 2.77 19.92
CA SER A 66 -13.00 2.65 21.19
C SER A 66 -12.41 1.59 22.13
N ARG A 67 -11.81 0.54 21.58
CA ARG A 67 -11.22 -0.56 22.37
C ARG A 67 -9.79 -0.26 22.82
N CYS A 68 -9.03 0.44 21.98
CA CYS A 68 -7.60 0.62 22.15
C CYS A 68 -7.25 2.03 22.64
N TRP A 69 -7.93 3.07 22.17
CA TRP A 69 -7.50 4.46 22.31
C TRP A 69 -8.45 5.32 23.17
N SER A 70 -9.57 4.77 23.66
CA SER A 70 -10.58 5.53 24.42
C SER A 70 -10.23 5.81 25.89
N ASP A 71 -9.38 4.98 26.51
CA ASP A 71 -8.94 5.15 27.89
C ASP A 71 -7.50 5.67 27.92
N GLU A 72 -7.33 6.94 28.28
CA GLU A 72 -6.04 7.61 28.39
C GLU A 72 -5.07 6.88 29.32
N ASN A 73 -5.57 6.15 30.32
CA ASN A 73 -4.73 5.39 31.25
C ASN A 73 -4.12 4.12 30.64
N LEU A 74 -4.67 3.65 29.51
CA LEU A 74 -4.16 2.49 28.77
C LEU A 74 -3.19 2.89 27.64
N VAL A 75 -3.05 4.19 27.36
CA VAL A 75 -2.11 4.71 26.37
C VAL A 75 -0.75 4.85 27.03
N THR A 76 0.16 3.93 26.69
CA THR A 76 1.54 3.92 27.18
C THR A 76 2.49 4.44 26.12
N ASP A 77 3.66 4.93 26.53
CA ASP A 77 4.71 5.36 25.59
C ASP A 77 5.05 4.27 24.57
N ALA A 78 5.15 3.01 25.00
CA ALA A 78 5.40 1.88 24.11
C ALA A 78 4.30 1.68 23.05
N LYS A 79 3.06 2.01 23.39
CA LYS A 79 1.93 1.96 22.46
C LYS A 79 1.95 3.13 21.47
N MET A 80 2.34 4.32 21.93
CA MET A 80 2.57 5.46 21.04
C MET A 80 3.66 5.14 20.03
N GLU A 81 4.79 4.58 20.48
CA GLU A 81 5.88 4.14 19.60
C GLU A 81 5.42 3.06 18.60
N GLU A 82 4.56 2.12 19.00
CA GLU A 82 3.96 1.13 18.10
C GLU A 82 3.11 1.80 17.01
N SER A 83 2.31 2.80 17.39
CA SER A 83 1.44 3.56 16.48
C SER A 83 2.23 4.39 15.48
N GLU A 84 3.23 5.15 15.95
CA GLU A 84 4.12 5.92 15.08
C GLU A 84 4.86 5.00 14.09
N ALA A 85 5.34 3.84 14.55
CA ALA A 85 6.00 2.87 13.67
C ALA A 85 5.04 2.27 12.63
N ALA A 86 3.79 2.01 13.01
CA ALA A 86 2.75 1.51 12.12
C ALA A 86 2.36 2.55 11.06
N GLU A 87 2.20 3.81 11.45
CA GLU A 87 1.89 4.94 10.57
C GLU A 87 2.97 5.10 9.50
N ILE A 88 4.24 5.25 9.92
CA ILE A 88 5.38 5.38 9.02
C ILE A 88 5.46 4.21 8.05
N GLN A 89 5.17 2.99 8.51
CA GLN A 89 5.16 1.82 7.64
C GLN A 89 4.02 1.89 6.62
N ALA A 90 2.79 2.14 7.06
CA ALA A 90 1.61 2.21 6.20
C ALA A 90 1.72 3.30 5.14
N GLU A 91 2.24 4.48 5.51
CA GLU A 91 2.47 5.59 4.58
C GLU A 91 3.48 5.24 3.48
N ARG A 92 4.59 4.60 3.85
CA ARG A 92 5.60 4.16 2.86
C ARG A 92 5.03 3.10 1.92
N GLU A 93 4.25 2.17 2.45
CA GLU A 93 3.56 1.16 1.65
C GLU A 93 2.58 1.84 0.68
N TYR A 94 1.78 2.78 1.18
CA TYR A 94 0.80 3.51 0.38
C TYR A 94 1.46 4.35 -0.73
N ALA A 95 2.49 5.13 -0.40
CA ALA A 95 3.23 5.93 -1.38
C ALA A 95 3.81 5.06 -2.52
N PHE A 96 4.33 3.87 -2.18
CA PHE A 96 4.79 2.91 -3.18
C PHE A 96 3.66 2.43 -4.09
N LEU A 97 2.54 1.97 -3.51
CA LEU A 97 1.41 1.43 -4.25
C LEU A 97 0.76 2.48 -5.15
N TRP A 98 0.67 3.71 -4.65
CA TRP A 98 0.16 4.83 -5.44
C TRP A 98 1.05 5.12 -6.64
N LYS A 99 2.37 5.24 -6.43
CA LYS A 99 3.32 5.49 -7.52
C LYS A 99 3.27 4.37 -8.57
N ARG A 100 3.18 3.12 -8.13
CA ARG A 100 2.98 1.97 -9.02
C ARG A 100 1.71 2.13 -9.85
N ASN A 101 0.59 2.46 -9.22
CA ASN A 101 -0.69 2.61 -9.92
C ASN A 101 -0.63 3.76 -10.94
N MET A 102 0.06 4.87 -10.61
CA MET A 102 0.34 5.95 -11.57
C MET A 102 1.13 5.48 -12.78
N LEU A 103 2.18 4.68 -12.58
CA LEU A 103 2.95 4.13 -13.70
C LEU A 103 2.11 3.23 -14.61
N ILE A 104 1.28 2.37 -14.03
CA ILE A 104 0.37 1.49 -14.77
C ILE A 104 -0.64 2.32 -15.57
N ILE A 105 -1.27 3.32 -14.92
CA ILE A 105 -2.26 4.20 -15.54
C ILE A 105 -1.64 5.01 -16.69
N ALA A 106 -0.46 5.60 -16.48
CA ALA A 106 0.24 6.36 -17.51
C ALA A 106 0.55 5.49 -18.74
N LYS A 107 0.97 4.23 -18.52
CA LYS A 107 1.24 3.28 -19.61
C LYS A 107 -0.02 2.89 -20.38
N LEU A 108 -1.15 2.67 -19.69
CA LEU A 108 -2.44 2.44 -20.34
C LEU A 108 -2.83 3.64 -21.21
N GLN A 109 -2.73 4.85 -20.67
CA GLN A 109 -3.08 6.08 -21.39
C GLN A 109 -2.20 6.31 -22.62
N ALA A 110 -0.90 6.08 -22.52
CA ALA A 110 0.03 6.18 -23.65
C ALA A 110 -0.35 5.24 -24.82
N LEU A 111 -1.01 4.12 -24.51
CA LEU A 111 -1.53 3.15 -25.47
C LEU A 111 -3.01 3.37 -25.82
N SER A 112 -3.63 4.45 -25.34
CA SER A 112 -5.07 4.72 -25.47
C SER A 112 -5.97 3.58 -24.94
N LEU A 113 -5.47 2.81 -23.97
CA LEU A 113 -6.19 1.74 -23.30
C LEU A 113 -6.97 2.26 -22.09
N LYS A 114 -8.09 1.60 -21.78
CA LYS A 114 -8.93 1.88 -20.63
C LYS A 114 -8.82 0.77 -19.58
N GLN A 115 -9.39 1.01 -18.40
CA GLN A 115 -9.45 0.02 -17.31
C GLN A 115 -10.07 -1.32 -17.74
N LYS A 116 -11.10 -1.29 -18.60
CA LYS A 116 -11.72 -2.52 -19.13
C LYS A 116 -10.74 -3.35 -19.96
N ASP A 117 -9.80 -2.72 -20.63
CA ASP A 117 -8.80 -3.38 -21.46
C ASP A 117 -7.72 -4.00 -20.56
N LEU A 118 -7.33 -3.30 -19.48
CA LEU A 118 -6.50 -3.90 -18.43
C LEU A 118 -7.18 -5.14 -17.82
N ALA A 119 -8.49 -5.07 -17.53
CA ALA A 119 -9.25 -6.21 -17.01
C ALA A 119 -9.19 -7.41 -17.98
N LEU A 120 -9.33 -7.17 -19.28
CA LEU A 120 -9.19 -8.21 -20.31
C LEU A 120 -7.76 -8.76 -20.38
N LEU A 121 -6.74 -7.90 -20.36
CA LEU A 121 -5.33 -8.29 -20.43
C LEU A 121 -4.90 -9.16 -19.24
N LEU A 122 -5.41 -8.84 -18.05
CA LEU A 122 -5.13 -9.59 -16.81
C LEU A 122 -6.09 -10.77 -16.58
N ASN A 123 -7.08 -10.95 -17.45
CA ASN A 123 -8.14 -11.97 -17.33
C ASN A 123 -8.92 -11.87 -15.99
N HIS A 124 -9.32 -10.65 -15.64
CA HIS A 124 -10.09 -10.33 -14.43
C HIS A 124 -11.44 -9.70 -14.76
N SER A 125 -12.34 -9.70 -13.77
CA SER A 125 -13.59 -8.94 -13.87
C SER A 125 -13.33 -7.44 -13.76
N LYS A 126 -14.27 -6.62 -14.26
CA LYS A 126 -14.22 -5.16 -14.13
C LYS A 126 -14.16 -4.73 -12.66
N SER A 127 -15.00 -5.35 -11.81
CA SER A 127 -15.04 -5.09 -10.37
C SER A 127 -13.71 -5.45 -9.70
N TYR A 128 -13.15 -6.63 -10.00
CA TYR A 128 -11.86 -7.04 -9.45
C TYR A 128 -10.74 -6.10 -9.86
N THR A 129 -10.69 -5.70 -11.13
CA THR A 129 -9.68 -4.76 -11.65
C THR A 129 -9.83 -3.38 -11.01
N SER A 130 -11.04 -2.95 -10.65
CA SER A 130 -11.26 -1.74 -9.88
C SER A 130 -10.72 -1.85 -8.46
N GLU A 131 -10.95 -2.97 -7.78
CA GLU A 131 -10.39 -3.21 -6.45
C GLU A 131 -8.85 -3.21 -6.47
N LEU A 132 -8.22 -3.71 -7.56
CA LEU A 132 -6.77 -3.65 -7.76
C LEU A 132 -6.26 -2.22 -7.90
N LEU A 133 -6.86 -1.42 -8.79
CA LEU A 133 -6.42 -0.05 -9.05
C LEU A 133 -6.68 0.89 -7.87
N ASN A 134 -7.73 0.63 -7.09
CA ASN A 134 -8.07 1.43 -5.92
C ASN A 134 -7.35 0.96 -4.65
N GLY A 135 -6.48 -0.07 -4.74
CA GLY A 135 -5.67 -0.56 -3.61
C GLY A 135 -6.43 -1.38 -2.56
N ILE A 136 -7.70 -1.71 -2.80
CA ILE A 136 -8.50 -2.55 -1.90
C ILE A 136 -8.04 -4.01 -1.96
N ARG A 137 -7.62 -4.46 -3.13
CA ARG A 137 -6.95 -5.75 -3.32
C ARG A 137 -5.54 -5.54 -3.87
N PRO A 138 -4.56 -6.34 -3.42
CA PRO A 138 -3.23 -6.32 -4.01
C PRO A 138 -3.24 -7.03 -5.36
N PHE A 139 -2.33 -6.62 -6.24
CA PHE A 139 -2.08 -7.36 -7.48
C PHE A 139 -1.47 -8.73 -7.14
N SER A 140 -1.89 -9.77 -7.87
CA SER A 140 -1.19 -11.04 -7.77
C SER A 140 0.19 -10.95 -8.41
N THR A 141 1.11 -11.84 -8.02
CA THR A 141 2.42 -11.93 -8.67
C THR A 141 2.31 -12.18 -10.17
N ASN A 142 1.26 -12.89 -10.61
CA ASN A 142 1.02 -13.11 -12.03
C ASN A 142 0.60 -11.81 -12.72
N ASP A 143 -0.27 -11.02 -12.10
CA ASP A 143 -0.71 -9.73 -12.64
C ASP A 143 0.50 -8.78 -12.81
N LEU A 144 1.35 -8.69 -11.78
CA LEU A 144 2.55 -7.86 -11.83
C LEU A 144 3.54 -8.32 -12.91
N LYS A 145 3.68 -9.63 -13.14
CA LYS A 145 4.50 -10.17 -14.25
C LYS A 145 3.92 -9.80 -15.61
N MET A 146 2.60 -9.88 -15.77
CA MET A 146 1.93 -9.49 -17.01
C MET A 146 2.09 -7.99 -17.27
N ILE A 147 1.89 -7.16 -16.25
CA ILE A 147 2.09 -5.71 -16.32
C ILE A 147 3.55 -5.38 -16.70
N HIS A 148 4.52 -6.03 -16.06
CA HIS A 148 5.93 -5.89 -16.39
C HIS A 148 6.20 -6.21 -17.87
N LEU A 149 5.70 -7.35 -18.34
CA LEU A 149 5.92 -7.81 -19.71
C LEU A 149 5.24 -6.91 -20.74
N LEU A 150 4.02 -6.44 -20.47
CA LEU A 150 3.22 -5.68 -21.42
C LEU A 150 3.60 -4.20 -21.48
N PHE A 151 3.93 -3.60 -20.34
CA PHE A 151 4.18 -2.16 -20.23
C PHE A 151 5.65 -1.79 -20.02
N GLU A 152 6.53 -2.79 -19.92
CA GLU A 152 7.97 -2.63 -19.70
C GLU A 152 8.29 -1.79 -18.46
N ILE A 153 7.44 -1.88 -17.42
CA ILE A 153 7.69 -1.24 -16.13
C ILE A 153 8.62 -2.13 -15.32
N PRO A 154 9.74 -1.64 -14.76
CA PRO A 154 10.63 -2.44 -13.94
C PRO A 154 9.91 -3.10 -12.77
N LEU A 155 10.23 -4.37 -12.45
CA LEU A 155 9.62 -5.07 -11.32
C LEU A 155 9.87 -4.36 -9.97
N THR A 156 10.95 -3.60 -9.85
CA THR A 156 11.28 -2.78 -8.68
C THR A 156 10.27 -1.65 -8.43
N ASP A 157 9.55 -1.21 -9.46
CA ASP A 157 8.49 -0.20 -9.36
C ASP A 157 7.09 -0.85 -9.24
N LEU A 158 7.02 -2.19 -9.32
CA LEU A 158 5.76 -2.95 -9.29
C LEU A 158 5.56 -3.76 -8.01
N ILE A 159 6.65 -4.29 -7.44
CA ILE A 159 6.64 -5.15 -6.26
C ILE A 159 7.11 -4.36 -5.06
N ILE A 160 6.34 -4.40 -3.97
CA ILE A 160 6.73 -3.75 -2.73
C ILE A 160 8.05 -4.33 -2.19
N THR A 161 9.05 -3.46 -2.01
CA THR A 161 10.38 -3.85 -1.50
C THR A 161 10.66 -3.30 -0.11
N ILE A 162 9.61 -2.91 0.62
CA ILE A 162 9.70 -2.35 1.97
C ILE A 162 9.60 -3.51 2.97
N PRO A 163 10.70 -3.91 3.64
CA PRO A 163 10.65 -4.96 4.65
C PRO A 163 10.02 -4.44 5.95
N SER A 164 9.35 -5.32 6.69
CA SER A 164 8.89 -5.01 8.05
C SER A 164 10.07 -4.77 9.00
N GLN A 165 9.83 -4.01 10.08
CA GLN A 165 10.85 -3.77 11.10
C GLN A 165 11.34 -5.07 11.76
N GLU A 166 10.45 -6.05 11.97
CA GLU A 166 10.82 -7.38 12.46
C GLU A 166 11.83 -8.07 11.52
N THR A 167 11.59 -7.96 10.20
CA THR A 167 12.50 -8.52 9.18
C THR A 167 13.86 -7.86 9.22
N LEU A 168 13.88 -6.53 9.34
CA LEU A 168 15.12 -5.75 9.45
C LEU A 168 15.90 -6.14 10.70
N ASN A 169 15.25 -6.17 11.87
CA ASN A 169 15.88 -6.58 13.12
C ASN A 169 16.44 -8.02 13.02
N ARG A 170 15.69 -8.94 12.41
CA ARG A 170 16.14 -10.32 12.18
C ARG A 170 17.36 -10.38 11.26
N LEU A 171 17.38 -9.57 10.21
CA LEU A 171 18.48 -9.49 9.25
C LEU A 171 19.73 -8.90 9.90
N GLU A 172 19.60 -7.81 10.65
CA GLU A 172 20.69 -7.19 11.41
C GLU A 172 21.32 -8.20 12.36
N ASN A 173 20.51 -8.87 13.20
CA ASN A 173 20.95 -9.93 14.11
C ASN A 173 21.71 -11.06 13.39
N ALA A 174 21.25 -11.45 12.20
CA ALA A 174 21.92 -12.46 11.39
C ALA A 174 23.27 -11.95 10.85
N ILE A 175 23.33 -10.70 10.38
CA ILE A 175 24.57 -10.07 9.91
C ILE A 175 25.59 -9.97 11.04
N GLU A 176 25.18 -9.67 12.28
CA GLU A 176 26.11 -9.62 13.42
C GLU A 176 26.76 -10.99 13.68
N LYS A 177 25.92 -12.03 13.71
CA LYS A 177 26.37 -13.42 13.92
C LYS A 177 27.34 -13.85 12.82
N ILE A 178 27.03 -13.55 11.56
CA ILE A 178 27.91 -13.90 10.43
C ILE A 178 29.20 -13.08 10.49
N SER A 179 29.12 -11.79 10.80
CA SER A 179 30.28 -10.88 10.86
C SER A 179 31.27 -11.26 11.97
N SER A 180 30.80 -11.96 13.01
CA SER A 180 31.67 -12.53 14.06
C SER A 180 32.58 -13.64 13.53
N LEU A 181 32.14 -14.36 12.48
CA LEU A 181 32.87 -15.48 11.86
C LEU A 181 33.56 -15.08 10.56
N ASN A 182 33.00 -14.12 9.82
CA ASN A 182 33.54 -13.61 8.56
C ASN A 182 33.54 -12.07 8.57
N PRO A 183 34.70 -11.43 8.86
CA PRO A 183 34.80 -9.97 8.95
C PRO A 183 34.38 -9.23 7.67
N LYS A 184 34.45 -9.87 6.49
CA LYS A 184 33.99 -9.27 5.22
C LYS A 184 32.48 -9.06 5.19
N ALA A 185 31.70 -9.82 5.96
CA ALA A 185 30.25 -9.67 6.02
C ALA A 185 29.79 -8.35 6.69
N LYS A 186 30.70 -7.59 7.32
CA LYS A 186 30.41 -6.26 7.87
C LYS A 186 29.90 -5.29 6.81
N THR A 187 30.37 -5.41 5.56
CA THR A 187 29.92 -4.56 4.43
C THR A 187 28.43 -4.71 4.12
N LEU A 188 27.79 -5.81 4.56
CA LEU A 188 26.35 -6.00 4.41
C LEU A 188 25.55 -5.03 5.29
N ARG A 189 26.09 -4.59 6.44
CA ARG A 189 25.44 -3.56 7.27
C ARG A 189 25.37 -2.23 6.53
N GLU A 190 26.47 -1.83 5.90
CA GLU A 190 26.52 -0.60 5.10
C GLU A 190 25.58 -0.69 3.90
N THR A 191 25.50 -1.85 3.26
CA THR A 191 24.54 -2.09 2.16
C THR A 191 23.09 -1.98 2.62
N LEU A 192 22.76 -2.52 3.80
CA LEU A 192 21.41 -2.46 4.37
C LEU A 192 21.02 -1.05 4.82
N ALA A 193 21.98 -0.26 5.32
CA ALA A 193 21.78 1.12 5.73
C ALA A 193 21.60 2.05 4.52
N ASN A 194 22.37 1.83 3.45
CA ASN A 194 22.28 2.58 2.19
C ASN A 194 21.20 2.04 1.24
N ARG A 195 20.30 1.17 1.71
CA ARG A 195 19.22 0.66 0.87
C ARG A 195 18.40 1.84 0.34
N PRO A 196 17.91 1.78 -0.91
CA PRO A 196 16.88 2.70 -1.35
C PRO A 196 15.65 2.45 -0.47
N VAL A 197 15.49 3.25 0.58
CA VAL A 197 14.19 3.45 1.21
C VAL A 197 13.34 4.06 0.10
N ALA A 198 12.18 3.48 -0.19
CA ALA A 198 11.24 4.13 -1.09
C ALA A 198 11.15 5.61 -0.63
N LYS A 199 11.68 6.53 -1.44
CA LYS A 199 11.61 7.96 -1.13
C LYS A 199 10.11 8.28 -1.08
N GLY A 200 9.60 8.55 0.11
CA GLY A 200 8.18 8.73 0.31
C GLY A 200 7.83 8.62 1.79
N LEU A 201 8.16 9.66 2.56
CA LEU A 201 7.09 10.23 3.36
C LEU A 201 6.16 10.94 2.36
N LEU A 202 4.85 10.91 2.58
CA LEU A 202 3.94 11.71 1.77
C LEU A 202 4.45 13.16 1.81
N PRO A 203 4.64 13.84 0.66
CA PRO A 203 4.89 15.28 0.65
C PRO A 203 3.85 16.00 1.51
N ASP A 204 4.21 17.02 2.30
CA ASP A 204 3.24 17.74 3.14
C ASP A 204 2.09 18.35 2.29
N ASP A 205 2.43 18.66 1.05
CA ASP A 205 1.63 19.19 -0.06
C ASP A 205 0.71 18.15 -0.74
N TRP A 206 0.72 16.89 -0.32
CA TRP A 206 -0.24 15.88 -0.80
C TRP A 206 -1.65 16.02 -0.25
N PHE A 207 -1.81 16.75 0.85
CA PHE A 207 -3.08 16.95 1.52
C PHE A 207 -3.77 18.28 1.15
N ASP A 208 -3.09 19.14 0.38
CA ASP A 208 -3.67 20.36 -0.17
C ASP A 208 -4.40 20.04 -1.48
N GLU A 209 -5.73 20.20 -1.49
CA GLU A 209 -6.57 20.06 -2.70
C GLU A 209 -6.08 20.98 -3.84
N ASP A 210 -5.33 22.05 -3.53
CA ASP A 210 -4.81 23.04 -4.49
C ASP A 210 -3.38 22.73 -5.01
N ALA A 211 -2.60 21.87 -4.33
CA ALA A 211 -1.21 21.59 -4.73
C ALA A 211 -1.10 20.66 -5.95
N HIS A 212 -2.20 20.02 -6.35
CA HIS A 212 -2.30 19.25 -7.59
C HIS A 212 -2.50 20.12 -8.85
N GLU A 213 -2.63 21.45 -8.72
CA GLU A 213 -2.72 22.37 -9.87
C GLU A 213 -1.34 22.71 -10.48
N GLU A 214 -0.23 22.64 -9.73
CA GLU A 214 1.09 23.08 -10.23
C GLU A 214 1.90 21.98 -10.96
N ALA A 215 1.50 20.71 -10.83
CA ALA A 215 1.98 19.62 -11.69
C ALA A 215 1.12 19.56 -12.96
N GLY A 216 1.53 20.35 -13.97
CA GLY A 216 0.80 20.58 -15.22
C GLY A 216 -0.18 19.48 -15.65
N ASN A 217 -1.48 19.79 -15.53
CA ASN A 217 -2.57 19.08 -16.21
C ASN A 217 -2.80 17.61 -15.78
N GLU A 218 -2.38 17.20 -14.57
CA GLU A 218 -2.56 15.84 -14.04
C GLU A 218 -3.84 15.65 -13.19
N GLU A 219 -4.59 16.72 -12.93
CA GLU A 219 -5.85 16.74 -12.16
C GLU A 219 -7.01 15.90 -12.76
N HIS A 220 -6.79 15.29 -13.92
CA HIS A 220 -7.79 14.50 -14.65
C HIS A 220 -7.46 13.00 -14.77
N VAL A 221 -6.37 12.51 -14.14
CA VAL A 221 -5.82 11.18 -14.44
C VAL A 221 -6.65 10.03 -13.85
N TYR A 222 -7.07 10.11 -12.57
CA TYR A 222 -7.98 9.13 -11.97
C TYR A 222 -9.43 9.34 -12.40
N THR A 223 -9.87 10.60 -12.46
CA THR A 223 -11.24 10.99 -12.85
C THR A 223 -11.53 10.56 -14.28
N LYS A 224 -10.67 10.75 -15.28
CA LYS A 224 -10.99 10.30 -16.66
C LYS A 224 -11.10 8.79 -16.82
N LEU A 225 -10.37 8.00 -16.02
CA LEU A 225 -10.46 6.54 -16.08
C LEU A 225 -11.69 6.00 -15.33
N SER A 226 -12.10 6.62 -14.22
CA SER A 226 -13.36 6.30 -13.54
C SER A 226 -14.60 6.83 -14.28
N LEU A 227 -14.47 7.96 -14.99
CA LEU A 227 -15.55 8.61 -15.74
C LEU A 227 -15.89 7.91 -17.07
N SER A 228 -15.01 7.04 -17.58
CA SER A 228 -15.34 6.21 -18.76
C SER A 228 -16.15 4.95 -18.42
N ASN A 229 -16.89 4.98 -17.30
CA ASN A 229 -17.82 3.94 -16.87
C ASN A 229 -19.16 3.91 -17.64
N LYS A 230 -19.26 4.60 -18.78
CA LYS A 230 -20.37 4.48 -19.74
C LYS A 230 -19.98 3.65 -20.95
#